data_AF-A0A9E4BN34-F1
#
_entry.id   AF-A0A9E4BN34-F1
#
_cell.length_a   1.000
_cell.length_b   1.000
_cell.length_c   1.000
_cell.angle_alpha   90.00
_cell.angle_beta   90.00
_cell.angle_gamma   90.00
#
_symmetry.space_group_name_H-M   'P 1'
#
loop_
_entity.id
_entity.type
_entity.pdbx_description
1 polymer ?
#
loop_
_entity_poly.entity_id
_entity_poly.type
_entity_poly.pdbx_seq_one_letter_code
_entity_poly.pdbx_strand_id
1 'polypeptide(L)'
;MAWQLKEEATRLDVQHALLKWLRARCESDEHRALYQAAVHRYVQSLGKEIFLVGVLLRDTEPNELDVTGRAKTLAQSLGSPTRIEITAWYLPVSIDDLPALLHVGAP
;
A
#
# COMPACT_ATOMS: atom_id res chain seq x y z
N MET A 1 -9.75 -7.35 -6.35
CA MET A 1 -8.52 -6.72 -5.80
C MET A 1 -8.17 -5.35 -6.36
N ALA A 2 -8.26 -5.05 -7.67
CA ALA A 2 -8.00 -3.68 -8.14
C ALA A 2 -8.99 -2.66 -7.54
N TRP A 3 -10.24 -3.07 -7.33
CA TRP A 3 -11.26 -2.28 -6.64
C TRP A 3 -10.91 -2.03 -5.16
N GLN A 4 -10.32 -3.02 -4.46
CA GLN A 4 -9.94 -2.88 -3.05
C GLN A 4 -8.86 -1.82 -2.84
N LEU A 5 -7.77 -1.87 -3.61
CA LEU A 5 -6.72 -0.84 -3.51
C LEU A 5 -7.24 0.55 -3.88
N LYS A 6 -8.16 0.63 -4.85
CA LYS A 6 -8.82 1.89 -5.21
C LYS A 6 -9.67 2.42 -4.06
N GLU A 7 -10.49 1.57 -3.46
CA GLU A 7 -11.34 1.96 -2.32
C GLU A 7 -10.50 2.43 -1.15
N GLU A 8 -9.52 1.64 -0.73
CA GLU A 8 -8.60 1.98 0.37
C GLU A 8 -7.83 3.27 0.10
N ALA A 9 -7.41 3.50 -1.15
CA ALA A 9 -6.76 4.75 -1.55
C ALA A 9 -7.65 6.00 -1.40
N THR A 10 -8.96 5.84 -1.32
CA THR A 10 -9.92 6.95 -1.20
C THR A 10 -10.56 7.05 0.19
N ARG A 11 -10.19 6.16 1.11
CA ARG A 11 -10.71 6.11 2.48
C ARG A 11 -10.04 7.15 3.38
N LEU A 12 -10.65 8.33 3.46
CA LEU A 12 -10.17 9.45 4.28
C LEU A 12 -10.05 9.11 5.77
N ASP A 13 -10.90 8.21 6.29
CA ASP A 13 -10.82 7.71 7.65
C ASP A 13 -9.50 6.96 7.91
N VAL A 14 -9.12 6.08 6.99
CA VAL A 14 -7.86 5.33 7.05
C VAL A 14 -6.67 6.27 6.89
N GLN A 15 -6.72 7.18 5.90
CA GLN A 15 -5.65 8.17 5.70
C GLN A 15 -5.43 9.04 6.94
N HIS A 16 -6.49 9.56 7.54
CA HIS A 16 -6.40 10.34 8.78
C HIS A 16 -5.86 9.52 9.96
N ALA A 17 -6.26 8.26 10.09
CA ALA A 17 -5.72 7.37 11.11
C ALA A 17 -4.22 7.15 10.92
N LEU A 18 -3.76 6.92 9.68
CA LEU A 18 -2.35 6.75 9.35
C LEU A 18 -1.52 8.01 9.65
N LEU A 19 -2.03 9.20 9.30
CA LEU A 19 -1.36 10.45 9.62
C LEU A 19 -1.16 10.62 11.13
N LYS A 20 -2.20 10.36 11.93
CA LYS A 20 -2.11 10.41 13.40
C LYS A 20 -1.13 9.37 13.94
N TRP A 21 -1.19 8.15 13.42
CA TRP A 21 -0.32 7.05 13.83
C TRP A 21 1.16 7.33 13.53
N LEU A 22 1.46 7.88 12.35
CA LEU A 22 2.80 8.29 11.94
C LEU A 22 3.32 9.44 12.79
N ARG A 23 2.50 10.48 13.02
CA ARG A 23 2.88 11.63 13.85
C ARG A 23 3.42 11.21 15.21
N ALA A 24 2.76 10.25 15.85
CA ALA A 24 3.14 9.77 17.18
C ALA A 24 4.51 9.05 17.21
N ARG A 25 5.04 8.62 16.06
CA ARG A 25 6.30 7.88 15.92
C ARG A 25 7.44 8.69 15.33
N CYS A 26 7.15 9.88 14.81
CA CYS A 26 8.15 10.83 14.33
C CYS A 26 8.73 11.64 15.51
N GLU A 27 9.42 10.96 16.42
CA GLU A 27 9.91 11.53 17.68
C GLU A 27 11.17 12.39 17.51
N SER A 28 12.06 12.00 16.60
CA SER A 28 13.26 12.79 16.29
C SER A 28 12.94 14.04 15.47
N ASP A 29 13.78 15.06 15.60
CA ASP A 29 13.63 16.31 14.85
C ASP A 29 13.66 16.08 13.33
N GLU A 30 14.52 15.17 12.86
CA GLU A 30 14.61 14.76 11.46
C GLU A 30 13.30 14.13 10.96
N HIS A 31 12.80 13.11 11.66
CA HIS A 31 11.56 12.44 11.27
C HIS A 31 10.36 13.40 11.35
N ARG A 32 10.34 14.31 12.32
CA ARG A 32 9.29 15.32 12.45
C ARG A 32 9.30 16.30 11.28
N ALA A 33 10.46 16.76 10.83
CA ALA A 33 10.59 17.62 9.66
C ALA A 33 10.10 16.92 8.38
N LEU A 34 10.51 15.65 8.18
CA LEU A 34 10.07 14.84 7.04
C LEU A 34 8.55 14.62 7.06
N TYR A 35 7.99 14.31 8.22
CA TYR A 35 6.54 14.16 8.39
C TYR A 35 5.80 15.45 8.04
N GLN A 36 6.25 16.61 8.57
CA GLN A 36 5.62 17.90 8.28
C GLN A 36 5.64 18.22 6.78
N ALA A 37 6.77 18.00 6.11
CA ALA A 37 6.90 18.20 4.67
C ALA A 37 5.99 17.25 3.86
N ALA A 38 5.85 16.00 4.28
CA ALA A 38 4.95 15.03 3.65
C ALA A 38 3.47 15.41 3.85
N VAL A 39 3.07 15.79 5.07
CA VAL A 39 1.69 16.23 5.37
C VAL A 39 1.35 17.50 4.62
N HIS A 40 2.28 18.45 4.51
CA HIS A 40 2.07 19.67 3.74
C HIS A 40 1.70 19.35 2.29
N ARG A 41 2.47 18.49 1.63
CA ARG A 41 2.21 18.03 0.25
C ARG A 41 0.89 17.26 0.12
N TYR A 42 0.60 16.37 1.08
CA TYR A 42 -0.69 15.66 1.14
C TYR A 42 -1.88 16.63 1.24
N VAL A 43 -1.81 17.66 2.09
CA VAL A 43 -2.89 18.65 2.23
C VAL A 43 -3.01 19.52 0.98
N GLN A 44 -1.89 19.98 0.41
CA GLN A 44 -1.87 20.80 -0.81
C GLN A 44 -2.45 20.06 -2.02
N SER A 45 -2.27 18.74 -2.08
CA SER A 45 -2.83 17.89 -3.13
C SER A 45 -4.28 17.45 -2.87
N LEU A 46 -4.94 17.99 -1.83
CA LEU A 46 -6.30 17.59 -1.41
C LEU A 46 -6.39 16.09 -1.11
N GLY A 47 -5.35 15.54 -0.48
CA GLY A 47 -5.27 14.15 -0.08
C GLY A 47 -4.84 13.17 -1.16
N LYS A 48 -4.32 13.65 -2.30
CA LYS A 48 -4.00 12.82 -3.47
C LYS A 48 -2.52 12.47 -3.62
N GLU A 49 -1.61 13.23 -3.00
CA GLU A 49 -0.17 12.93 -3.02
C GLU A 49 0.13 11.83 -2.01
N ILE A 50 -0.23 10.61 -2.40
CA ILE A 50 -0.02 9.37 -1.66
C ILE A 50 0.75 8.38 -2.53
N PHE A 51 1.49 7.49 -1.88
CA PHE A 51 2.15 6.36 -2.51
C PHE A 51 1.48 5.07 -2.06
N LEU A 52 0.88 4.35 -3.01
CA LEU A 52 0.17 3.11 -2.76
C LEU A 52 1.05 1.93 -3.14
N VAL A 53 1.24 1.02 -2.18
CA VAL A 53 1.97 -0.23 -2.41
C VAL A 53 0.98 -1.38 -2.28
N GLY A 54 0.78 -2.12 -3.36
CA GLY A 54 -0.03 -3.32 -3.40
C GLY A 54 0.85 -4.56 -3.49
N VAL A 55 0.69 -5.51 -2.56
CA VAL A 55 1.32 -6.83 -2.66
C VAL A 55 0.27 -7.85 -3.03
N LEU A 56 0.51 -8.58 -4.11
CA LEU A 56 -0.32 -9.66 -4.61
C LEU A 56 0.35 -10.99 -4.26
N LEU A 57 -0.28 -11.78 -3.40
CA LEU A 57 0.17 -13.14 -3.10
C LEU A 57 -0.61 -14.12 -3.97
N ARG A 58 0.10 -15.05 -4.62
CA ARG A 58 -0.45 -16.07 -5.52
C ARG A 58 0.22 -17.42 -5.27
N ASP A 59 -0.54 -18.50 -5.37
CA ASP A 59 -0.08 -19.89 -5.45
C ASP A 59 -0.28 -20.48 -6.86
N THR A 60 -0.33 -19.60 -7.87
CA THR A 60 -0.51 -19.95 -9.28
C THR A 60 0.76 -19.69 -10.08
N GLU A 61 0.81 -20.18 -11.31
CA GLU A 61 1.86 -19.83 -12.26
C GLU A 61 1.98 -18.30 -12.46
N PRO A 62 3.20 -17.76 -12.58
CA PRO A 62 3.41 -16.33 -12.80
C PRO A 62 2.74 -15.78 -14.06
N ASN A 63 2.10 -14.61 -13.93
CA ASN A 63 1.47 -13.93 -15.05
C ASN A 63 1.74 -12.41 -15.01
N GLU A 64 2.28 -11.82 -16.07
CA GLU A 64 2.56 -10.38 -16.11
C GLU A 64 1.31 -9.50 -16.00
N LEU A 65 0.14 -10.01 -16.43
CA LEU A 65 -1.13 -9.30 -16.35
C LEU A 65 -1.60 -9.09 -14.91
N ASP A 66 -1.11 -9.89 -13.97
CA ASP A 66 -1.45 -9.77 -12.55
C ASP A 66 -0.95 -8.44 -11.96
N VAL A 67 0.16 -7.90 -12.48
CA VAL A 67 0.69 -6.59 -12.10
C VAL A 67 0.27 -5.52 -13.09
N THR A 68 0.58 -5.72 -14.37
CA THR A 68 0.44 -4.66 -15.39
C THR A 68 -1.00 -4.22 -15.61
N GLY A 69 -1.95 -5.16 -15.63
CA GLY A 69 -3.37 -4.85 -15.78
C GLY A 69 -3.90 -4.03 -14.61
N ARG A 70 -3.55 -4.43 -13.38
CA ARG A 70 -3.99 -3.76 -12.15
C ARG A 70 -3.38 -2.37 -12.01
N ALA A 71 -2.09 -2.24 -12.30
CA ALA A 71 -1.38 -0.95 -12.24
C ALA A 71 -1.98 0.05 -13.23
N LYS A 72 -2.27 -0.38 -14.47
CA LYS A 72 -2.95 0.47 -15.47
C LYS A 72 -4.33 0.92 -15.01
N THR A 73 -5.16 -0.01 -14.51
CA THR A 73 -6.50 0.33 -13.99
C THR A 73 -6.43 1.32 -12.82
N LEU A 74 -5.53 1.10 -11.86
CA LEU A 74 -5.39 2.00 -10.72
C LEU A 74 -4.89 3.39 -11.14
N ALA A 75 -3.88 3.45 -12.01
CA ALA A 75 -3.33 4.71 -12.52
C ALA A 75 -4.39 5.55 -13.25
N GLN A 76 -5.24 4.92 -14.06
CA GLN A 76 -6.36 5.59 -14.73
C GLN A 76 -7.41 6.11 -13.73
N SER A 77 -7.64 5.39 -12.63
CA SER A 77 -8.71 5.71 -11.69
C SER A 77 -8.34 6.74 -10.62
N LEU A 78 -7.09 6.74 -10.15
CA LEU A 78 -6.61 7.60 -9.06
C LEU A 78 -5.95 8.88 -9.60
N GLY A 79 -5.30 8.78 -10.77
CA GLY A 79 -4.68 9.92 -11.43
C GLY A 79 -3.49 10.52 -10.68
N SER A 80 -2.91 11.59 -11.23
CA SER A 80 -1.83 12.36 -10.60
C SER A 80 -2.36 13.19 -9.42
N PRO A 81 -1.58 13.41 -8.33
CA PRO A 81 -0.19 12.99 -8.11
C PRO A 81 -0.04 11.62 -7.40
N THR A 82 -1.09 10.80 -7.33
CA THR A 82 -1.01 9.49 -6.70
C THR A 82 -0.04 8.59 -7.48
N ARG A 83 0.90 7.98 -6.75
CA ARG A 83 1.86 7.00 -7.28
C ARG A 83 1.51 5.61 -6.78
N ILE A 84 1.71 4.60 -7.62
CA ILE A 84 1.31 3.22 -7.33
C ILE A 84 2.47 2.29 -7.67
N GLU A 85 2.76 1.37 -6.75
CA GLU A 85 3.64 0.22 -6.95
C GLU A 85 2.84 -1.05 -6.66
N ILE A 86 2.92 -2.03 -7.56
CA ILE A 86 2.30 -3.33 -7.36
C ILE A 86 3.34 -4.40 -7.58
N THR A 87 3.49 -5.28 -6.60
CA THR A 87 4.42 -6.40 -6.65
C THR A 87 3.65 -7.69 -6.47
N ALA A 88 3.92 -8.69 -7.30
CA ALA A 88 3.33 -10.01 -7.20
C ALA A 88 4.37 -11.02 -6.69
N TRP A 89 4.00 -11.77 -5.66
CA TRP A 89 4.79 -12.84 -5.05
C TRP A 89 4.09 -14.15 -5.32
N TYR A 90 4.79 -15.03 -6.04
CA TYR A 90 4.31 -16.36 -6.40
C TYR A 90 4.94 -17.38 -5.45
N LEU A 91 4.09 -18.12 -4.76
CA LEU A 91 4.46 -19.06 -3.73
C LEU A 91 4.55 -20.47 -4.32
N PRO A 92 5.49 -21.30 -3.86
CA PRO A 92 5.64 -22.69 -4.33
C PRO A 92 4.64 -23.65 -3.67
N VAL A 93 3.73 -23.14 -2.85
CA VAL A 93 2.77 -23.88 -2.02
C VAL A 93 1.41 -23.20 -2.10
N SER A 94 0.33 -23.93 -1.81
CA SER A 94 -1.00 -23.31 -1.79
C SER A 94 -1.07 -22.24 -0.70
N ILE A 95 -1.81 -21.16 -0.99
CA ILE A 95 -2.11 -20.12 0.01
C ILE A 95 -2.83 -20.73 1.22
N ASP A 96 -3.67 -21.74 0.99
CA ASP A 96 -4.42 -22.43 2.05
C ASP A 96 -3.50 -23.19 3.03
N ASP A 97 -2.29 -23.55 2.59
CA ASP A 97 -1.30 -24.23 3.43
C ASP A 97 -0.45 -23.25 4.25
N LEU A 98 -0.49 -21.94 3.95
CA LEU A 98 0.31 -20.93 4.66
C LEU A 98 0.15 -20.96 6.19
N PRO A 99 -1.06 -21.09 6.77
CA PRO A 99 -1.21 -21.14 8.22
C PRO A 99 -0.47 -22.32 8.86
N ALA A 100 -0.37 -23.46 8.18
CA ALA A 100 0.35 -24.63 8.67
C ALA A 100 1.88 -24.46 8.58
N LEU A 101 2.35 -23.65 7.63
CA LEU A 101 3.77 -23.34 7.44
C LEU A 101 4.28 -22.25 8.39
N LEU A 102 3.39 -21.39 8.88
CA LEU A 102 3.69 -20.45 9.95
C LEU A 102 3.86 -21.20 11.28
N HIS A 103 5.04 -21.79 11.47
CA HIS A 103 5.45 -22.24 12.79
C HIS A 103 5.54 -20.99 13.67
N VAL A 104 4.71 -20.93 14.71
CA VAL A 104 4.86 -19.93 15.78
C VAL A 104 6.33 -20.00 16.19
N GLY A 105 7.07 -18.92 15.93
CA GLY A 105 8.46 -18.82 16.38
C GLY A 105 8.50 -19.22 17.84
N ALA A 106 9.27 -20.26 18.15
CA ALA A 106 9.51 -20.66 19.53
C ALA A 106 10.02 -19.43 20.31
N PRO A 107 9.59 -19.25 21.58
CA PRO A 107 10.07 -18.16 22.42
C PRO A 107 11.60 -18.17 22.58
#